data_AF-A0A2E5GB51-F1
#
_entry.id   AF-A0A2E5GB51-F1
#
_cell.length_a   1.000
_cell.length_b   1.000
_cell.length_c   1.000
_cell.angle_alpha   90.00
_cell.angle_beta   90.00
_cell.angle_gamma   90.00
#
_symmetry.space_group_name_H-M   'P 1'
#
loop_
_entity.id
_entity.type
_entity.pdbx_description
1 polymer ?
#
loop_
_entity_poly.entity_id
_entity_poly.type
_entity_poly.pdbx_seq_one_letter_code
_entity_poly.pdbx_strand_id
1 'polypeptide(L)'
;MSVSSIYIHIPFCKQRCIYCDFHFVISKKKEEELINSIIKEIRIRKDYLKDKKLSSIYFGGGTPSIISTHLIKKILKNINEVFIITDNTEITIETNPDDINKKKLDDYFNMGINRLSIGVQSFDNEILKSLNRSHNSMQAKNSVEIAINSRIKNISVDIMFNLPNQDLKKLDESLNICFGYEINHLSIYGLTIEPNTVLHKRILQNKISKPSDEIFINQYNHIADLSEKKRIL
;
A
#
# COMPACT_ATOMS: atom_id res chain seq x y z
N MET A 1 -23.47 -17.19 2.45
CA MET A 1 -22.39 -17.36 3.46
C MET A 1 -21.92 -15.96 3.84
N SER A 2 -21.71 -15.69 5.13
CA SER A 2 -21.14 -14.42 5.58
C SER A 2 -19.67 -14.38 5.21
N VAL A 3 -19.21 -13.31 4.57
CA VAL A 3 -17.78 -13.09 4.32
C VAL A 3 -17.20 -12.46 5.59
N SER A 4 -16.13 -13.05 6.12
CA SER A 4 -15.45 -12.59 7.35
C SER A 4 -14.03 -12.15 7.00
N SER A 5 -13.66 -10.92 7.35
CA SER A 5 -12.34 -10.37 7.05
C SER A 5 -11.77 -9.61 8.26
N ILE A 6 -10.43 -9.56 8.35
CA ILE A 6 -9.71 -8.85 9.40
C ILE A 6 -8.82 -7.79 8.76
N TYR A 7 -8.94 -6.54 9.22
CA TYR A 7 -7.98 -5.47 8.92
C TYR A 7 -7.12 -5.20 10.15
N ILE A 8 -5.80 -5.14 9.96
CA ILE A 8 -4.83 -4.78 11.00
C ILE A 8 -4.13 -3.49 10.59
N HIS A 9 -4.34 -2.44 11.38
CA HIS A 9 -3.72 -1.15 11.18
C HIS A 9 -2.32 -1.10 11.83
N ILE A 10 -1.28 -0.88 11.03
CA ILE A 10 0.10 -0.66 11.49
C ILE A 10 0.47 0.80 11.24
N PRO A 11 0.47 1.67 12.27
CA PRO A 11 0.58 3.12 12.10
C PRO A 11 2.03 3.59 11.94
N PHE A 12 3.01 2.72 11.72
CA PHE A 12 4.41 3.17 11.66
C PHE A 12 4.81 3.55 10.24
N CYS A 13 5.45 4.71 10.09
CA CYS A 13 5.99 5.16 8.81
C CYS A 13 7.46 5.58 8.98
N LYS A 14 8.26 5.40 7.93
CA LYS A 14 9.66 5.86 7.91
C LYS A 14 9.73 7.38 7.73
N GLN A 15 8.81 7.91 6.94
CA GLN A 15 8.75 9.30 6.54
C GLN A 15 7.30 9.71 6.33
N ARG A 16 7.03 11.00 6.57
CA ARG A 16 5.71 11.59 6.37
C ARG A 16 5.55 12.02 4.91
N CYS A 17 4.73 11.30 4.14
CA CYS A 17 4.27 11.77 2.83
C CYS A 17 3.43 13.04 3.03
N ILE A 18 3.55 14.03 2.15
CA ILE A 18 2.91 15.33 2.40
C ILE A 18 1.38 15.28 2.29
N TYR A 19 0.86 14.34 1.51
CA TYR A 19 -0.56 14.18 1.19
C TYR A 19 -1.29 13.20 2.11
N CYS A 20 -0.56 12.36 2.84
CA CYS A 20 -1.13 11.26 3.62
C CYS A 20 -1.90 11.79 4.84
N ASP A 21 -3.16 11.39 4.95
CA ASP A 21 -4.10 11.70 6.03
C ASP A 21 -4.32 10.51 6.99
N PHE A 22 -3.83 9.31 6.63
CA PHE A 22 -3.87 8.14 7.50
C PHE A 22 -3.26 8.41 8.87
N HIS A 23 -3.71 7.67 9.87
CA HIS A 23 -3.10 7.70 11.18
C HIS A 23 -1.71 7.04 11.14
N PHE A 24 -0.65 7.80 11.36
CA PHE A 24 0.70 7.27 11.44
C PHE A 24 1.59 7.97 12.46
N VAL A 25 2.71 7.31 12.79
CA VAL A 25 3.75 7.74 13.71
C VAL A 25 5.11 7.48 13.05
N ILE A 26 5.98 8.50 13.04
CA ILE A 26 7.35 8.40 12.53
C ILE A 26 8.29 7.91 13.63
N SER A 27 8.01 6.71 14.17
CA SER A 27 8.81 6.08 15.21
C SER A 27 8.35 4.64 15.42
N LYS A 28 9.28 3.69 15.45
CA LYS A 28 9.01 2.28 15.77
C LYS A 28 9.17 1.93 17.25
N LYS A 29 9.43 2.90 18.13
CA LYS A 29 9.77 2.64 19.55
C LYS A 29 8.74 1.80 20.32
N LYS A 30 7.48 1.83 19.88
CA LYS A 30 6.36 1.11 20.51
C LYS A 30 5.83 -0.04 19.67
N GLU A 31 6.61 -0.55 18.70
CA GLU A 31 6.11 -1.62 17.83
C GLU A 31 5.71 -2.87 18.64
N GLU A 32 6.53 -3.32 19.58
CA GLU A 32 6.18 -4.49 20.40
C GLU A 32 4.96 -4.26 21.30
N GLU A 33 4.86 -3.07 21.92
CA GLU A 33 3.73 -2.68 22.78
C GLU A 33 2.41 -2.71 21.98
N LEU A 34 2.43 -2.14 20.76
CA LEU A 34 1.29 -2.15 19.86
C LEU A 34 0.92 -3.57 19.46
N ILE A 35 1.90 -4.38 19.03
CA ILE A 35 1.66 -5.75 18.55
C ILE A 35 1.08 -6.63 19.67
N ASN A 36 1.58 -6.50 20.90
CA ASN A 36 1.02 -7.21 22.05
C ASN A 36 -0.42 -6.75 22.35
N SER A 37 -0.73 -5.46 22.17
CA SER A 37 -2.08 -4.93 22.31
C SER A 37 -3.04 -5.45 21.24
N ILE A 38 -2.60 -5.50 19.98
CA ILE A 38 -3.34 -6.10 18.86
C ILE A 38 -3.65 -7.57 19.15
N ILE A 39 -2.66 -8.34 19.61
CA ILE A 39 -2.84 -9.76 19.97
C ILE A 39 -3.85 -9.92 21.11
N LYS A 40 -3.81 -9.05 22.12
CA LYS A 40 -4.80 -9.04 23.20
C LYS A 40 -6.20 -8.77 22.65
N GLU A 41 -6.34 -7.79 21.75
CA GLU A 41 -7.62 -7.47 21.12
C GLU A 41 -8.16 -8.64 20.27
N ILE A 42 -7.32 -9.31 19.47
CA ILE A 42 -7.70 -10.50 18.70
C ILE A 42 -8.33 -11.56 19.61
N ARG A 43 -7.73 -11.81 20.78
CA ARG A 43 -8.23 -12.79 21.75
C ARG A 43 -9.54 -12.36 22.41
N ILE A 44 -9.70 -11.07 22.71
CA ILE A 44 -10.96 -10.52 23.26
C ILE A 44 -12.08 -10.63 22.22
N ARG A 45 -11.78 -10.42 20.95
CA ARG A 45 -12.75 -10.43 19.84
C ARG A 45 -13.00 -11.81 19.24
N LYS A 46 -12.57 -12.90 19.88
CA LYS A 46 -12.66 -14.27 19.34
C LYS A 46 -14.05 -14.73 18.89
N ASP A 47 -15.10 -14.16 19.49
CA ASP A 47 -16.50 -14.52 19.22
C ASP A 47 -17.26 -13.38 18.50
N TYR A 48 -16.55 -12.33 18.05
CA TYR A 48 -17.15 -11.21 17.31
C TYR A 48 -17.69 -11.64 15.95
N LEU A 49 -16.95 -12.51 15.24
CA LEU A 49 -17.36 -13.05 13.95
C LEU A 49 -18.16 -14.33 14.17
N LYS A 50 -19.37 -14.39 13.59
CA LYS A 50 -20.22 -15.59 13.63
C LYS A 50 -19.59 -16.75 12.85
N ASP A 51 -19.01 -16.45 11.69
CA ASP A 51 -18.20 -17.39 10.92
C ASP A 51 -16.73 -17.15 11.22
N LYS A 52 -16.06 -18.18 11.74
CA LYS A 52 -14.64 -18.12 12.07
C LYS A 52 -13.73 -18.33 10.86
N LYS A 53 -14.27 -18.77 9.71
CA LYS A 53 -13.50 -18.91 8.48
C LYS A 53 -13.25 -17.54 7.85
N LEU A 54 -11.99 -17.17 7.69
CA LEU A 54 -11.62 -15.88 7.12
C LEU A 54 -11.51 -15.95 5.60
N SER A 55 -12.10 -14.97 4.95
CA SER A 55 -11.95 -14.71 3.52
C SER A 55 -10.69 -13.87 3.26
N SER A 56 -10.39 -12.89 4.11
CA SER A 56 -9.16 -12.11 3.98
C SER A 56 -8.61 -11.57 5.29
N ILE A 57 -7.30 -11.33 5.30
CA ILE A 57 -6.55 -10.59 6.32
C ILE A 57 -5.75 -9.51 5.59
N TYR A 58 -5.89 -8.26 5.99
CA TYR A 58 -5.22 -7.14 5.37
C TYR A 58 -4.39 -6.34 6.39
N PHE A 59 -3.08 -6.29 6.19
CA PHE A 59 -2.19 -5.41 6.93
C PHE A 59 -2.01 -4.11 6.15
N GLY A 60 -2.48 -3.00 6.72
CA GLY A 60 -2.38 -1.67 6.10
C GLY A 60 -2.14 -0.54 7.10
N GLY A 61 -2.27 0.70 6.65
CA GLY A 61 -2.27 1.88 7.52
C GLY A 61 -1.13 2.84 7.20
N GLY A 62 -0.13 2.89 8.07
CA GLY A 62 1.10 3.62 7.79
C GLY A 62 1.95 2.87 6.77
N THR A 63 2.82 1.99 7.25
CA THR A 63 3.63 1.12 6.40
C THR A 63 3.88 -0.20 7.13
N PRO A 64 3.01 -1.21 7.00
CA PRO A 64 3.19 -2.52 7.64
C PRO A 64 4.53 -3.18 7.32
N SER A 65 5.08 -2.95 6.12
CA SER A 65 6.40 -3.47 5.77
C SER A 65 7.52 -2.96 6.66
N ILE A 66 7.36 -1.84 7.37
CA ILE A 66 8.46 -1.26 8.14
C ILE A 66 8.76 -2.03 9.44
N ILE A 67 7.78 -2.77 9.97
CA ILE A 67 7.93 -3.55 11.19
C ILE A 67 8.58 -4.90 10.90
N SER A 68 9.18 -5.48 11.94
CA SER A 68 9.91 -6.74 11.81
C SER A 68 8.99 -7.90 11.39
N THR A 69 9.44 -8.75 10.46
CA THR A 69 8.67 -9.89 9.94
C THR A 69 8.22 -10.85 11.04
N HIS A 70 9.01 -11.02 12.11
CA HIS A 70 8.65 -11.83 13.26
C HIS A 70 7.40 -11.32 14.01
N LEU A 71 7.14 -10.01 14.03
CA LEU A 71 5.96 -9.41 14.66
C LEU A 71 4.70 -9.67 13.83
N ILE A 72 4.79 -9.54 12.50
CA ILE A 72 3.70 -9.92 11.58
C ILE A 72 3.38 -11.40 11.75
N LYS A 73 4.39 -12.27 11.78
CA LYS A 73 4.22 -13.71 12.03
C LYS A 73 3.54 -13.98 13.37
N LYS A 74 3.86 -13.21 14.42
CA LYS A 74 3.23 -13.30 15.74
C LYS A 74 1.74 -12.97 15.68
N ILE A 75 1.35 -11.94 14.93
CA ILE A 75 -0.07 -11.60 14.70
C ILE A 75 -0.78 -12.75 13.98
N LEU A 76 -0.26 -13.18 12.82
CA LEU A 76 -0.86 -14.24 12.02
C LEU A 76 -1.07 -15.53 12.82
N LYS A 77 -0.07 -15.91 13.63
CA LYS A 77 -0.20 -17.06 14.55
C LYS A 77 -1.38 -16.89 15.50
N ASN A 78 -1.53 -15.73 16.15
CA ASN A 78 -2.61 -15.49 17.11
C ASN A 78 -3.99 -15.36 16.43
N ILE A 79 -4.05 -14.87 15.18
CA ILE A 79 -5.28 -14.93 14.39
C ILE A 79 -5.66 -16.39 14.15
N ASN A 80 -4.71 -17.24 13.73
CA ASN A 80 -4.97 -18.65 13.43
C ASN A 80 -5.28 -19.52 14.66
N GLU A 81 -4.96 -19.04 15.88
CA GLU A 81 -5.37 -19.68 17.14
C GLU A 81 -6.87 -19.47 17.44
N VAL A 82 -7.49 -18.46 16.82
CA VAL A 82 -8.84 -17.98 17.15
C VAL A 82 -9.81 -18.12 15.96
N PHE A 83 -9.31 -17.92 14.75
CA PHE A 83 -10.03 -17.95 13.49
C PHE A 83 -9.41 -18.99 12.55
N ILE A 84 -10.17 -19.44 11.56
CA ILE A 84 -9.76 -20.46 10.60
C ILE A 84 -9.21 -19.75 9.36
N ILE A 85 -7.90 -19.86 9.16
CA ILE A 85 -7.22 -19.48 7.91
C ILE A 85 -7.17 -20.73 7.02
N THR A 86 -7.57 -20.57 5.76
CA THR A 86 -7.55 -21.65 4.76
C THR A 86 -6.65 -21.26 3.59
N ASP A 87 -6.35 -22.21 2.69
CA ASP A 87 -5.55 -21.93 1.49
C ASP A 87 -6.19 -20.87 0.57
N ASN A 88 -7.50 -20.67 0.69
CA ASN A 88 -8.26 -19.65 -0.06
C ASN A 88 -8.32 -18.29 0.65
N THR A 89 -7.74 -18.14 1.85
CA THR A 89 -7.74 -16.86 2.58
C THR A 89 -6.71 -15.94 1.94
N GLU A 90 -7.14 -14.78 1.44
CA GLU A 90 -6.20 -13.77 0.96
C GLU A 90 -5.54 -13.07 2.15
N ILE A 91 -4.21 -13.08 2.21
CA ILE A 91 -3.42 -12.39 3.23
C ILE A 91 -2.57 -11.35 2.52
N THR A 92 -3.01 -10.10 2.61
CA THR A 92 -2.38 -8.94 1.97
C THR A 92 -1.52 -8.17 2.95
N ILE A 93 -0.34 -7.71 2.50
CA ILE A 93 0.47 -6.72 3.21
C ILE A 93 0.82 -5.54 2.30
N GLU A 94 0.60 -4.33 2.81
CA GLU A 94 1.09 -3.10 2.19
C GLU A 94 2.60 -2.92 2.41
N THR A 95 3.28 -2.50 1.35
CA THR A 95 4.73 -2.35 1.31
C THR A 95 5.14 -1.05 0.63
N ASN A 96 6.19 -0.40 1.15
CA ASN A 96 6.90 0.63 0.40
C ASN A 96 8.05 0.00 -0.40
N PRO A 97 8.42 0.57 -1.56
CA PRO A 97 9.53 0.07 -2.37
C PRO A 97 10.86 -0.11 -1.63
N ASP A 98 11.21 0.81 -0.72
CA ASP A 98 12.48 0.77 0.01
C ASP A 98 12.53 -0.28 1.13
N ASP A 99 11.39 -0.93 1.42
CA ASP A 99 11.29 -2.00 2.40
C ASP A 99 11.35 -3.41 1.78
N ILE A 100 11.30 -3.53 0.44
CA ILE A 100 11.25 -4.81 -0.27
C ILE A 100 12.67 -5.35 -0.51
N ASN A 101 12.88 -6.61 -0.16
CA ASN A 101 14.03 -7.41 -0.57
C ASN A 101 13.67 -8.90 -0.58
N LYS A 102 14.48 -9.72 -1.27
CA LYS A 102 14.23 -11.16 -1.44
C LYS A 102 13.97 -11.88 -0.12
N LYS A 103 14.85 -11.70 0.87
CA LYS A 103 14.72 -12.36 2.19
C LYS A 103 13.37 -12.03 2.84
N LYS A 104 12.97 -10.77 2.81
CA LYS A 104 11.71 -10.33 3.44
C LYS A 104 10.49 -10.90 2.75
N LEU A 105 10.50 -10.97 1.41
CA LEU A 105 9.42 -11.61 0.66
C LEU A 105 9.37 -13.12 0.90
N ASP A 106 10.52 -13.78 1.04
CA ASP A 106 10.58 -15.20 1.44
C ASP A 106 10.02 -15.41 2.85
N ASP A 107 10.36 -14.53 3.81
CA ASP A 107 9.80 -14.56 5.16
C ASP A 107 8.27 -14.39 5.11
N TYR A 108 7.75 -13.44 4.32
CA TYR A 108 6.32 -13.19 4.13
C TYR A 108 5.59 -14.40 3.51
N PHE A 109 6.15 -14.96 2.44
CA PHE A 109 5.58 -16.15 1.81
C PHE A 109 5.51 -17.31 2.82
N ASN A 110 6.60 -17.57 3.56
CA ASN A 110 6.68 -18.68 4.50
C ASN A 110 5.75 -18.53 5.72
N MET A 111 5.19 -17.34 5.98
CA MET A 111 4.17 -17.13 7.01
C MET A 111 2.74 -17.08 6.46
N GLY A 112 2.56 -17.31 5.15
CA GLY A 112 1.24 -17.40 4.50
C GLY A 112 0.76 -16.11 3.83
N ILE A 113 1.55 -15.05 3.80
CA ILE A 113 1.21 -13.86 3.01
C ILE A 113 1.26 -14.23 1.54
N ASN A 114 0.16 -14.00 0.83
CA ASN A 114 -0.02 -14.40 -0.55
C ASN A 114 -0.40 -13.23 -1.48
N ARG A 115 -0.53 -12.01 -0.96
CA ARG A 115 -0.69 -10.78 -1.76
C ARG A 115 0.15 -9.61 -1.25
N LEU A 116 0.74 -8.85 -2.17
CA LEU A 116 1.45 -7.60 -1.89
C LEU A 116 0.68 -6.41 -2.47
N SER A 117 0.62 -5.30 -1.73
CA SER A 117 0.30 -3.97 -2.29
C SER A 117 1.54 -3.08 -2.21
N ILE A 118 2.05 -2.64 -3.34
CA ILE A 118 3.29 -1.86 -3.42
C ILE A 118 2.94 -0.41 -3.72
N GLY A 119 3.15 0.45 -2.71
CA GLY A 119 2.88 1.87 -2.78
C GLY A 119 3.91 2.64 -3.63
N VAL A 120 3.91 2.50 -4.95
CA VAL A 120 4.88 3.19 -5.82
C VAL A 120 4.58 4.68 -5.95
N GLN A 121 3.30 5.01 -6.15
CA GLN A 121 2.73 6.34 -6.36
C GLN A 121 3.12 6.98 -7.70
N SER A 122 4.40 6.98 -8.06
CA SER A 122 4.90 7.47 -9.34
C SER A 122 6.27 6.86 -9.66
N PHE A 123 6.63 6.79 -10.94
CA PHE A 123 7.99 6.48 -11.38
C PHE A 123 8.79 7.73 -11.80
N ASP A 124 8.29 8.94 -11.53
CA ASP A 124 9.00 10.20 -11.75
C ASP A 124 9.71 10.67 -10.47
N ASN A 125 11.01 10.95 -10.54
CA ASN A 125 11.81 11.33 -9.38
C ASN A 125 11.44 12.69 -8.81
N GLU A 126 11.03 13.65 -9.64
CA GLU A 126 10.63 14.99 -9.18
C GLU A 126 9.31 14.90 -8.42
N ILE A 127 8.36 14.10 -8.93
CA ILE A 127 7.10 13.81 -8.26
C ILE A 127 7.34 13.10 -6.93
N LEU A 128 8.12 12.03 -6.90
CA LEU A 128 8.41 11.31 -5.65
C LEU A 128 9.06 12.23 -4.60
N LYS A 129 9.99 13.09 -5.02
CA LYS A 129 10.63 14.08 -4.15
C LYS A 129 9.64 15.14 -3.66
N SER A 130 8.75 15.64 -4.53
CA SER A 130 7.73 16.63 -4.15
C SER A 130 6.75 16.08 -3.12
N LEU A 131 6.42 14.78 -3.23
CA LEU A 131 5.56 14.06 -2.29
C LEU A 131 6.23 13.67 -0.97
N ASN A 132 7.54 13.88 -0.87
CA ASN A 132 8.35 13.47 0.28
C ASN A 132 8.34 11.94 0.50
N ARG A 133 8.43 11.17 -0.59
CA ARG A 133 8.56 9.70 -0.56
C ARG A 133 9.99 9.30 -0.15
N SER A 134 10.12 8.13 0.48
CA SER A 134 11.40 7.56 0.94
C SER A 134 12.21 6.86 -0.15
N HIS A 135 11.59 6.63 -1.31
CA HIS A 135 12.17 5.91 -2.44
C HIS A 135 12.24 6.79 -3.70
N ASN A 136 13.10 6.40 -4.64
CA ASN A 136 13.20 6.98 -5.97
C ASN A 136 12.68 5.99 -7.06
N SER A 137 12.61 6.45 -8.31
CA SER A 137 12.11 5.66 -9.44
C SER A 137 12.87 4.34 -9.64
N MET A 138 14.20 4.36 -9.50
CA MET A 138 15.03 3.16 -9.63
C MET A 138 14.68 2.13 -8.55
N GLN A 139 14.56 2.58 -7.31
CA GLN A 139 14.15 1.71 -6.19
C GLN A 139 12.72 1.18 -6.39
N ALA A 140 11.80 1.99 -6.90
CA ALA A 140 10.46 1.53 -7.27
C ALA A 140 10.50 0.40 -8.29
N LYS A 141 11.22 0.59 -9.41
CA LYS A 141 11.36 -0.44 -10.46
C LYS A 141 11.96 -1.73 -9.90
N ASN A 142 13.09 -1.62 -9.21
CA ASN A 142 13.75 -2.77 -8.60
C ASN A 142 12.84 -3.50 -7.60
N SER A 143 12.03 -2.77 -6.83
CA SER A 143 11.11 -3.38 -5.86
C SER A 143 10.02 -4.20 -6.54
N VAL A 144 9.48 -3.72 -7.66
CA VAL A 144 8.48 -4.45 -8.46
C VAL A 144 9.14 -5.67 -9.11
N GLU A 145 10.33 -5.53 -9.67
CA GLU A 145 11.10 -6.66 -10.24
C GLU A 145 11.40 -7.75 -9.20
N ILE A 146 11.77 -7.36 -7.98
CA ILE A 146 11.97 -8.32 -6.88
C ILE A 146 10.65 -9.02 -6.52
N ALA A 147 9.53 -8.29 -6.51
CA ALA A 147 8.22 -8.82 -6.18
C ALA A 147 7.73 -9.85 -7.21
N ILE A 148 7.79 -9.54 -8.52
CA ILE A 148 7.33 -10.45 -9.59
C ILE A 148 8.14 -11.75 -9.63
N ASN A 149 9.44 -11.66 -9.32
CA ASN A 149 10.34 -12.80 -9.23
C ASN A 149 10.26 -13.55 -7.89
N SER A 150 9.41 -13.10 -6.97
CA SER A 150 9.20 -13.76 -5.68
C SER A 150 8.22 -14.93 -5.78
N ARG A 151 8.05 -15.65 -4.67
CA ARG A 151 7.05 -16.72 -4.53
C ARG A 151 5.63 -16.18 -4.33
N ILE A 152 5.48 -14.91 -4.00
CA ILE A 152 4.16 -14.25 -3.87
C ILE A 152 3.75 -13.79 -5.27
N LYS A 153 2.69 -14.39 -5.81
CA LYS A 153 2.26 -14.18 -7.19
C LYS A 153 1.08 -13.25 -7.39
N ASN A 154 0.45 -12.77 -6.30
CA ASN A 154 -0.60 -11.76 -6.35
C ASN A 154 0.00 -10.40 -5.95
N ILE A 155 0.25 -9.55 -6.93
CA ILE A 155 0.97 -8.29 -6.78
C ILE A 155 0.08 -7.16 -7.27
N SER A 156 -0.12 -6.18 -6.40
CA SER A 156 -0.72 -4.90 -6.69
C SER A 156 0.33 -3.81 -6.68
N VAL A 157 0.30 -2.92 -7.67
CA VAL A 157 1.09 -1.68 -7.67
C VAL A 157 0.13 -0.51 -7.61
N ASP A 158 0.42 0.45 -6.73
CA ASP A 158 -0.41 1.62 -6.51
C ASP A 158 0.22 2.85 -7.18
N ILE A 159 -0.53 3.50 -8.07
CA ILE A 159 -0.14 4.71 -8.80
C ILE A 159 -1.14 5.84 -8.50
N MET A 160 -0.62 7.03 -8.32
CA MET A 160 -1.43 8.23 -8.11
C MET A 160 -1.43 9.14 -9.34
N PHE A 161 -2.60 9.72 -9.62
CA PHE A 161 -2.74 10.82 -10.58
C PHE A 161 -3.18 12.12 -9.90
N ASN A 162 -3.20 13.21 -10.67
CA ASN A 162 -3.49 14.57 -10.22
C ASN A 162 -2.51 15.09 -9.15
N LEU A 163 -1.25 14.64 -9.20
CA LEU A 163 -0.21 15.06 -8.27
C LEU A 163 0.32 16.46 -8.63
N PRO A 164 0.81 17.27 -7.66
CA PRO A 164 1.41 18.57 -7.97
C PRO A 164 2.60 18.42 -8.93
N ASN A 165 2.59 19.21 -10.00
CA ASN A 165 3.58 19.19 -11.09
C ASN A 165 3.63 17.89 -11.92
N GLN A 166 2.59 17.06 -11.86
CA GLN A 166 2.42 15.90 -12.73
C GLN A 166 1.61 16.28 -13.96
N ASP A 167 2.27 16.32 -15.11
CA ASP A 167 1.60 16.40 -16.40
C ASP A 167 1.16 15.01 -16.89
N LEU A 168 0.43 14.98 -18.01
CA LEU A 168 -0.04 13.73 -18.61
C LEU A 168 1.13 12.83 -19.02
N LYS A 169 2.23 13.40 -19.52
CA LYS A 169 3.41 12.63 -19.94
C LYS A 169 4.02 11.84 -18.79
N LYS A 170 4.22 12.46 -17.63
CA LYS A 170 4.76 11.80 -16.42
C LYS A 170 3.83 10.70 -15.90
N LEU A 171 2.52 10.89 -16.00
CA LEU A 171 1.53 9.87 -15.68
C LEU A 171 1.66 8.68 -16.65
N ASP A 172 1.68 8.94 -17.95
CA ASP A 172 1.78 7.91 -18.99
C ASP A 172 3.06 7.10 -18.89
N GLU A 173 4.19 7.75 -18.61
CA GLU A 173 5.46 7.06 -18.36
C GLU A 173 5.34 6.09 -17.16
N SER A 174 4.69 6.52 -16.08
CA SER A 174 4.47 5.69 -14.89
C SER A 174 3.52 4.50 -15.20
N LEU A 175 2.44 4.74 -15.94
CA LEU A 175 1.48 3.70 -16.33
C LEU A 175 2.11 2.69 -17.30
N ASN A 176 2.85 3.15 -18.31
CA ASN A 176 3.54 2.29 -19.26
C ASN A 176 4.59 1.39 -18.59
N ILE A 177 5.28 1.89 -17.55
CA ILE A 177 6.15 1.04 -16.73
C ILE A 177 5.34 -0.06 -16.04
N CYS A 178 4.22 0.27 -15.39
CA CYS A 178 3.35 -0.74 -14.76
C CYS A 178 2.84 -1.78 -15.77
N PHE A 179 2.39 -1.35 -16.95
CA PHE A 179 1.90 -2.24 -18.00
C PHE A 179 3.00 -3.11 -18.62
N GLY A 180 4.28 -2.75 -18.43
CA GLY A 180 5.41 -3.57 -18.82
C GLY A 180 5.72 -4.70 -17.84
N TYR A 181 5.12 -4.69 -16.64
CA TYR A 181 5.29 -5.74 -15.65
C TYR A 181 4.10 -6.71 -15.63
N GLU A 182 4.38 -7.97 -15.34
CA GLU A 182 3.36 -9.00 -15.08
C GLU A 182 2.83 -8.89 -13.65
N ILE A 183 2.08 -7.81 -13.37
CA ILE A 183 1.36 -7.60 -12.10
C ILE A 183 -0.11 -8.02 -12.25
N ASN A 184 -0.74 -8.40 -11.14
CA ASN A 184 -2.13 -8.88 -11.14
C ASN A 184 -3.13 -7.74 -11.01
N HIS A 185 -2.71 -6.64 -10.38
CA HIS A 185 -3.57 -5.51 -10.10
C HIS A 185 -2.79 -4.20 -10.18
N LEU A 186 -3.40 -3.18 -10.77
CA LEU A 186 -2.89 -1.83 -10.80
C LEU A 186 -3.95 -0.92 -10.17
N SER A 187 -3.67 -0.45 -8.95
CA SER A 187 -4.55 0.53 -8.29
C SER A 187 -4.19 1.91 -8.79
N ILE A 188 -5.12 2.61 -9.43
CA ILE A 188 -4.91 3.99 -9.89
C ILE A 188 -5.92 4.88 -9.18
N TYR A 189 -5.44 5.86 -8.40
CA TYR A 189 -6.33 6.77 -7.68
C TYR A 189 -5.83 8.21 -7.71
N GLY A 190 -6.78 9.14 -7.68
CA GLY A 190 -6.50 10.56 -7.75
C GLY A 190 -6.06 11.09 -6.38
N LEU A 191 -5.20 12.09 -6.39
CA LEU A 191 -4.88 12.86 -5.19
C LEU A 191 -6.11 13.61 -4.67
N THR A 192 -6.54 13.26 -3.46
CA THR A 192 -7.48 14.06 -2.67
C THR A 192 -6.71 14.96 -1.72
N ILE A 193 -7.09 16.24 -1.64
CA ILE A 193 -6.47 17.19 -0.70
C ILE A 193 -7.24 17.15 0.61
N GLU A 194 -6.71 16.40 1.56
CA GLU A 194 -7.34 16.24 2.87
C GLU A 194 -6.97 17.39 3.83
N PRO A 195 -7.92 17.87 4.66
CA PRO A 195 -7.66 18.85 5.70
C PRO A 195 -6.52 18.42 6.63
N ASN A 196 -5.81 19.40 7.20
CA ASN A 196 -4.72 19.19 8.17
C ASN A 196 -3.46 18.45 7.66
N THR A 197 -3.43 18.02 6.39
CA THR A 197 -2.21 17.47 5.76
C THR A 197 -1.15 18.55 5.52
N VAL A 198 0.10 18.12 5.28
CA VAL A 198 1.19 19.05 4.94
C VAL A 198 0.92 19.69 3.59
N LEU A 199 0.39 18.91 2.64
CA LEU A 199 -0.02 19.38 1.33
C LEU A 199 -1.07 20.48 1.45
N HIS A 200 -2.17 20.25 2.18
CA HIS A 200 -3.22 21.26 2.38
C HIS A 200 -2.65 22.57 2.95
N LYS A 201 -1.79 22.48 3.98
CA LYS A 201 -1.14 23.66 4.56
C LYS A 201 -0.24 24.39 3.56
N ARG A 202 0.49 23.67 2.70
CA ARG A 202 1.37 24.27 1.68
C ARG A 202 0.59 24.92 0.55
N ILE A 203 -0.57 24.37 0.18
CA ILE A 203 -1.49 24.97 -0.80
C ILE A 203 -2.04 26.28 -0.25
N LEU A 204 -2.53 26.32 1.00
CA LEU A 204 -3.00 27.56 1.63
C LEU A 204 -1.91 28.65 1.75
N GLN A 205 -0.64 28.24 1.78
CA GLN A 205 0.52 29.13 1.81
C GLN A 205 1.05 29.52 0.42
N ASN A 206 0.39 29.12 -0.67
CA ASN A 206 0.84 29.30 -2.06
C ASN A 206 2.25 28.73 -2.34
N LYS A 207 2.69 27.73 -1.55
CA LYS A 207 3.99 27.05 -1.74
C LYS A 207 3.91 25.89 -2.73
N ILE A 208 2.71 25.36 -2.93
CA ILE A 208 2.39 24.31 -3.90
C ILE A 208 1.10 24.73 -4.58
N SER A 209 1.08 24.73 -5.91
CA SER A 209 -0.14 24.99 -6.67
C SER A 209 -1.15 23.86 -6.45
N LYS A 210 -2.41 24.22 -6.19
CA LYS A 210 -3.50 23.26 -6.17
C LYS A 210 -3.63 22.63 -7.57
N PRO A 211 -3.63 21.30 -7.70
CA PRO A 211 -3.99 20.65 -8.95
C PRO A 211 -5.39 21.10 -9.40
N SER A 212 -5.55 21.42 -10.68
CA SER A 212 -6.83 21.89 -11.24
C SER A 212 -7.77 20.73 -11.53
N ASP A 213 -9.08 20.96 -11.39
CA ASP A 213 -10.10 19.97 -11.73
C ASP A 213 -10.07 19.58 -13.21
N GLU A 214 -9.66 20.50 -14.10
CA GLU A 214 -9.48 20.22 -15.53
C GLU A 214 -8.38 19.17 -15.79
N ILE A 215 -7.20 19.32 -15.17
CA ILE A 215 -6.13 18.32 -15.20
C ILE A 215 -6.61 16.98 -14.63
N PHE A 216 -7.35 16.99 -13.52
CA PHE A 216 -7.91 15.76 -12.94
C PHE A 216 -8.80 15.03 -13.94
N ILE A 217 -9.76 15.72 -14.56
CA ILE A 217 -10.69 15.15 -15.53
C ILE A 217 -9.93 14.61 -16.75
N ASN A 218 -8.96 15.37 -17.25
CA ASN A 218 -8.15 14.95 -18.39
C ASN A 218 -7.37 13.66 -18.10
N GLN A 219 -6.66 13.60 -16.96
CA GLN A 219 -5.92 12.42 -16.55
C GLN A 219 -6.83 11.23 -16.27
N TYR A 220 -7.98 11.44 -15.62
CA TYR A 220 -8.96 10.39 -15.37
C TYR A 220 -9.49 9.76 -16.67
N ASN A 221 -9.93 10.60 -17.62
CA ASN A 221 -10.42 10.12 -18.92
C ASN A 221 -9.31 9.37 -19.68
N HIS A 222 -8.08 9.87 -19.63
CA HIS A 222 -6.95 9.20 -20.24
C HIS A 222 -6.69 7.80 -19.63
N ILE A 223 -6.75 7.68 -18.30
CA ILE A 223 -6.62 6.39 -17.60
C ILE A 223 -7.75 5.43 -18.02
N ALA A 224 -8.99 5.91 -18.10
CA ALA A 224 -10.14 5.11 -18.51
C ALA A 224 -9.95 4.56 -19.94
N ASP A 225 -9.62 5.43 -20.89
CA ASP A 225 -9.35 5.07 -22.29
C ASP A 225 -8.20 4.05 -22.42
N LEU A 226 -7.13 4.21 -21.64
CA LEU A 226 -6.01 3.28 -21.63
C LEU A 226 -6.42 1.90 -21.09
N SER A 227 -7.20 1.88 -20.01
CA SER A 227 -7.64 0.65 -19.35
C SER A 227 -8.54 -0.18 -20.29
N GLU A 228 -9.46 0.47 -21.00
CA GLU A 228 -10.28 -0.17 -22.03
C GLU A 228 -9.44 -0.77 -23.18
N LYS A 229 -8.51 0.03 -23.73
CA LYS A 229 -7.64 -0.42 -24.84
C LYS A 229 -6.76 -1.62 -24.45
N LYS A 230 -6.31 -1.68 -23.20
CA LYS A 230 -5.46 -2.76 -22.68
C LYS A 230 -6.25 -3.96 -22.17
N ARG A 231 -7.59 -3.89 -22.11
CA ARG A 231 -8.48 -4.91 -21.50
C ARG A 231 -8.11 -5.22 -20.05
N ILE A 232 -7.71 -4.19 -19.30
CA ILE A 232 -7.42 -4.29 -17.87
C ILE A 232 -8.67 -3.80 -17.15
N LEU A 233 -9.62 -4.72 -16.92
CA LEU A 233 -10.80 -4.56 -16.08
C LEU A 233 -10.95 -5.79 -15.19
#